data_AF-A0A7V5EWV8-F1
#
_entry.id   AF-A0A7V5EWV8-F1
#
_cell.length_a   1.000
_cell.length_b   1.000
_cell.length_c   1.000
_cell.angle_alpha   90.00
_cell.angle_beta   90.00
_cell.angle_gamma   90.00
#
_symmetry.space_group_name_H-M   'P 1'
#
loop_
_entity.id
_entity.type
_entity.pdbx_description
1 polymer ?
#
loop_
_entity_poly.entity_id
_entity_poly.type
_entity_poly.pdbx_seq_one_letter_code
_entity_poly.pdbx_strand_id
1 'polypeptide(L)'
;MTARRRPTPEERDAIVIPLRPRTEPRWWEEDRRRHLRDRPEFCPRCGGSIVGDGGIAVEYWEADERIYHCWCRDCGWAGNVVPVSRMIGHEPEH
;
A
#
# COMPACT_ATOMS: atom_id res chain seq x y z
N MET A 1 -16.80 12.08 45.09
CA MET A 1 -16.23 11.81 43.75
C MET A 1 -15.37 10.55 43.87
N THR A 2 -15.90 9.38 43.50
CA THR A 2 -15.15 8.12 43.60
C THR A 2 -14.26 7.96 42.36
N ALA A 3 -12.95 7.90 42.55
CA ALA A 3 -12.01 7.67 41.47
C ALA A 3 -12.25 6.28 40.87
N ARG A 4 -12.43 6.20 39.55
CA ARG A 4 -12.57 4.90 38.87
C ARG A 4 -11.23 4.18 38.94
N ARG A 5 -11.21 2.98 39.56
CA ARG A 5 -10.04 2.11 39.63
C ARG A 5 -9.63 1.70 38.21
N ARG A 6 -8.33 1.79 37.92
CA ARG A 6 -7.74 1.29 36.67
C ARG A 6 -7.71 -0.24 36.71
N PRO A 7 -8.21 -0.94 35.67
CA PRO A 7 -8.15 -2.40 35.62
C PRO A 7 -6.70 -2.89 35.47
N THR A 8 -6.42 -4.02 36.11
CA THR A 8 -5.17 -4.77 36.02
C THR A 8 -4.98 -5.37 34.62
N PRO A 9 -3.76 -5.79 34.23
CA PRO A 9 -3.51 -6.42 32.93
C PRO A 9 -4.40 -7.64 32.66
N GLU A 10 -4.58 -8.53 33.64
CA GLU A 10 -5.46 -9.70 33.53
C GLU A 10 -6.92 -9.30 33.32
N GLU A 11 -7.41 -8.26 34.01
CA GLU A 11 -8.76 -7.73 33.81
C GLU A 11 -8.94 -7.10 32.42
N ARG A 12 -7.88 -6.58 31.80
CA ARG A 12 -7.90 -6.02 30.43
C ARG A 12 -7.90 -7.12 29.38
N ASP A 13 -7.12 -8.16 29.59
CA ASP A 13 -6.99 -9.29 28.65
C ASP A 13 -8.21 -10.22 28.71
N ALA A 14 -8.95 -10.22 29.83
CA ALA A 14 -10.26 -10.84 29.96
C ALA A 14 -11.39 -10.09 29.23
N ILE A 15 -11.14 -8.87 28.74
CA ILE A 15 -12.08 -8.15 27.86
C ILE A 15 -12.01 -8.78 26.47
N VAL A 16 -12.67 -9.94 26.34
CA VAL A 16 -12.98 -10.54 25.06
C VAL A 16 -14.07 -9.68 24.43
N ILE A 17 -13.67 -8.64 23.68
CA ILE A 17 -14.57 -8.03 22.72
C ILE A 17 -14.83 -9.13 21.69
N PRO A 18 -16.05 -9.67 21.57
CA PRO A 18 -16.31 -10.66 20.55
C PRO A 18 -16.10 -9.95 19.20
N LEU A 19 -14.95 -10.23 18.58
CA LEU A 19 -14.72 -9.91 17.19
C LEU A 19 -15.73 -10.75 16.43
N ARG A 20 -16.93 -10.21 16.20
CA ARG A 20 -17.90 -10.83 15.31
C ARG A 20 -17.15 -11.09 14.00
N PRO A 21 -17.06 -12.35 13.52
CA PRO A 21 -16.50 -12.60 12.21
C PRO A 21 -17.31 -11.77 11.23
N ARG A 22 -16.68 -10.79 10.58
CA ARG A 22 -17.32 -10.06 9.49
C ARG A 22 -17.43 -11.06 8.35
N THR A 23 -18.61 -11.66 8.20
CA THR A 23 -18.94 -12.66 7.17
C THR A 23 -19.05 -12.04 5.77
N GLU A 24 -19.19 -10.71 5.69
CA GLU A 24 -19.15 -9.98 4.44
C GLU A 24 -17.71 -9.88 3.90
N PRO A 25 -17.51 -9.96 2.57
CA PRO A 25 -16.23 -9.62 1.98
C PRO A 25 -15.83 -8.23 2.49
N ARG A 26 -14.59 -8.11 2.97
CA ARG A 26 -14.10 -6.84 3.50
C ARG A 26 -14.22 -5.80 2.38
N TRP A 27 -14.78 -4.62 2.67
CA TRP A 27 -14.98 -3.55 1.69
C TRP A 27 -13.68 -3.15 0.95
N TRP A 28 -12.51 -3.47 1.52
CA TRP A 28 -11.20 -3.23 0.93
C TRP A 28 -10.68 -4.37 0.04
N GLU A 29 -11.34 -5.54 -0.04
CA GLU A 29 -10.77 -6.72 -0.72
C GLU A 29 -10.52 -6.47 -2.21
N GLU A 30 -11.44 -5.77 -2.88
CA GLU A 30 -11.22 -5.33 -4.26
C GLU A 30 -10.05 -4.35 -4.36
N ASP A 31 -9.98 -3.39 -3.44
CA ASP A 31 -8.89 -2.40 -3.39
C ASP A 31 -7.52 -3.06 -3.20
N ARG A 32 -7.41 -4.02 -2.26
CA ARG A 32 -6.20 -4.83 -2.06
C ARG A 32 -5.80 -5.59 -3.32
N ARG A 33 -6.76 -6.15 -4.06
CA ARG A 33 -6.46 -6.83 -5.33
C ARG A 33 -5.95 -5.86 -6.38
N ARG A 34 -6.51 -4.65 -6.45
CA ARG A 34 -6.02 -3.59 -7.35
C ARG A 34 -4.61 -3.14 -6.96
N HIS A 35 -4.33 -2.96 -5.67
CA HIS A 35 -2.99 -2.65 -5.16
C HIS A 35 -1.96 -3.70 -5.63
N LEU A 36 -2.23 -4.98 -5.39
CA LEU A 36 -1.30 -6.05 -5.75
C LEU A 36 -1.07 -6.17 -7.26
N ARG A 37 -2.08 -5.82 -8.07
CA ARG A 37 -1.98 -5.84 -9.53
C ARG A 37 -1.25 -4.63 -10.09
N ASP A 38 -1.50 -3.44 -9.54
CA ASP A 38 -1.10 -2.17 -10.14
C ASP A 38 0.19 -1.58 -9.52
N ARG A 39 0.64 -2.11 -8.37
CA ARG A 39 1.87 -1.64 -7.72
C ARG A 39 3.08 -1.84 -8.65
N PRO A 40 3.88 -0.78 -8.91
CA PRO A 40 5.09 -0.89 -9.73
C PRO A 40 6.10 -1.90 -9.17
N GLU A 41 6.59 -2.80 -10.03
CA GLU A 41 7.63 -3.79 -9.67
C GLU A 41 9.02 -3.42 -10.17
N PHE A 42 9.10 -2.53 -11.17
CA PHE A 42 10.34 -2.11 -11.82
C PHE A 42 10.47 -0.59 -11.88
N CYS A 43 11.70 -0.10 -11.79
CA CYS A 43 12.01 1.31 -11.88
C CYS A 43 11.77 1.83 -13.32
N PRO A 44 11.00 2.91 -13.52
CA PRO A 44 10.77 3.48 -14.84
C PRO A 44 12.02 4.12 -15.46
N ARG A 45 13.07 4.35 -14.66
CA ARG A 45 14.32 4.95 -15.13
C ARG A 45 15.33 3.90 -15.61
N CYS A 46 15.58 2.85 -14.83
CA CYS A 46 16.64 1.87 -15.12
C CYS A 46 16.13 0.45 -15.36
N GLY A 47 14.84 0.16 -15.15
CA GLY A 47 14.28 -1.19 -15.24
C GLY A 47 14.65 -2.12 -14.07
N GLY A 48 15.44 -1.66 -13.10
CA GLY A 48 15.79 -2.43 -11.91
C GLY A 48 14.57 -2.75 -11.04
N SER A 49 14.60 -3.88 -10.34
CA SER A 49 13.50 -4.28 -9.45
C SER A 49 13.37 -3.33 -8.26
N ILE A 50 12.14 -2.97 -7.89
CA ILE A 50 11.85 -2.09 -6.73
C ILE A 50 11.00 -2.78 -5.65
N VAL A 51 10.89 -4.11 -5.71
CA VAL A 51 10.23 -4.94 -4.69
C VAL A 51 11.26 -5.64 -3.79
N GLY A 52 10.84 -6.04 -2.59
CA GLY A 52 11.73 -6.65 -1.60
C GLY A 52 12.87 -5.69 -1.23
N ASP A 53 14.11 -6.14 -1.39
CA ASP A 53 15.29 -5.32 -1.08
C ASP A 53 15.67 -4.34 -2.21
N GLY A 54 15.00 -4.37 -3.37
CA GLY A 54 15.33 -3.59 -4.57
C GLY A 54 14.86 -2.13 -4.56
N GLY A 55 14.03 -1.74 -3.60
CA GLY A 55 13.50 -0.39 -3.54
C GLY A 55 12.29 -0.27 -2.63
N ILE A 56 11.47 0.74 -2.91
CA ILE A 56 10.23 1.01 -2.20
C ILE A 56 9.14 1.31 -3.24
N ALA A 57 7.94 0.80 -3.02
CA ALA A 57 6.72 1.20 -3.71
C ALA A 57 5.59 1.28 -2.68
N VAL A 58 5.20 2.51 -2.31
CA VAL A 58 4.15 2.79 -1.31
C VAL A 58 2.96 3.45 -1.99
N GLU A 59 1.77 2.89 -1.76
CA GLU A 59 0.51 3.46 -2.25
C GLU A 59 0.02 4.55 -1.30
N TYR A 60 -0.48 5.65 -1.86
CA TYR A 60 -1.27 6.66 -1.18
C TYR A 60 -2.32 7.24 -2.14
N TRP A 61 -3.22 8.07 -1.60
CA TRP A 61 -4.30 8.68 -2.36
C TRP A 61 -4.29 10.19 -2.21
N GLU A 62 -4.50 10.90 -3.32
CA GLU A 62 -4.77 12.33 -3.37
C GLU A 62 -6.13 12.54 -4.02
N ALA A 63 -7.14 12.91 -3.22
CA ALA A 63 -8.55 12.86 -3.62
C ALA A 63 -8.92 11.47 -4.20
N ASP A 64 -9.34 11.42 -5.47
CA ASP A 64 -9.71 10.18 -6.17
C ASP A 64 -8.53 9.55 -6.94
N GLU A 65 -7.34 10.16 -6.89
CA GLU A 65 -6.15 9.68 -7.58
C GLU A 65 -5.34 8.72 -6.71
N ARG A 66 -5.03 7.55 -7.27
CA ARG A 66 -4.16 6.55 -6.66
C ARG A 66 -2.73 6.78 -7.12
N ILE A 67 -1.82 6.93 -6.17
CA ILE A 67 -0.42 7.27 -6.45
C ILE A 67 0.51 6.25 -5.78
N TYR A 68 1.55 5.84 -6.50
CA TYR A 68 2.63 5.02 -5.96
C TYR A 68 3.91 5.84 -5.84
N HIS A 69 4.30 6.18 -4.61
CA HIS A 69 5.61 6.77 -4.35
C HIS A 69 6.67 5.67 -4.39
N CYS A 70 7.64 5.84 -5.28
CA CYS A 70 8.63 4.83 -5.59
C CYS A 70 10.05 5.35 -5.35
N TRP A 71 10.94 4.46 -4.90
CA TRP A 71 12.38 4.68 -4.82
C TRP A 71 13.13 3.45 -5.31
N CYS A 72 14.19 3.64 -6.08
CA CYS A 72 15.01 2.57 -6.66
C CYS A 72 16.41 2.55 -6.05
N ARG A 73 16.82 1.40 -5.52
CA ARG A 73 18.18 1.20 -4.98
C ARG A 73 19.26 1.28 -6.05
N ASP A 74 18.99 0.73 -7.25
CA ASP A 74 20.01 0.55 -8.29
C ASP A 74 20.47 1.87 -8.92
N CYS A 75 19.54 2.80 -9.17
CA CYS A 75 19.84 4.06 -9.86
C CYS A 75 19.53 5.32 -9.04
N GLY A 76 19.04 5.17 -7.82
CA GLY A 76 18.69 6.27 -6.91
C GLY A 76 17.47 7.10 -7.33
N TRP A 77 16.72 6.67 -8.35
CA TRP A 77 15.52 7.38 -8.78
C TRP A 77 14.44 7.34 -7.71
N ALA A 78 13.80 8.49 -7.47
CA ALA A 78 12.62 8.62 -6.62
C ALA A 78 11.55 9.40 -7.37
N GLY A 79 10.29 8.98 -7.27
CA GLY A 79 9.19 9.66 -7.95
C GLY A 79 7.84 8.99 -7.74
N ASN A 80 6.81 9.68 -8.19
CA ASN A 80 5.44 9.19 -8.15
C ASN A 80 5.08 8.53 -9.49
N VAL A 81 4.42 7.37 -9.41
CA VAL A 81 3.84 6.67 -10.54
C VAL A 81 2.33 6.64 -10.34
N VAL A 82 1.59 7.12 -11.35
CA VAL A 82 0.13 7.10 -11.37
C VAL A 82 -0.34 6.05 -12.38
N PRO A 83 -1.30 5.18 -12.05
CA PRO A 83 -1.91 4.27 -13.01
C PRO A 83 -2.60 5.04 -14.15
N VAL A 84 -2.31 4.66 -15.38
CA VAL A 84 -3.02 5.16 -16.57
C VAL A 84 -3.71 4.00 -17.27
N SER A 85 -4.88 4.24 -17.86
CA SER A 85 -5.62 3.21 -18.61
C SER A 85 -4.95 2.84 -19.94
N ARG A 86 -4.12 3.74 -20.48
CA ARG A 86 -3.39 3.55 -21.73
C ARG A 86 -2.14 4.42 -21.74
N MET A 87 -1.01 3.84 -22.15
CA MET A 87 0.22 4.54 -22.48
C MET A 87 0.49 4.42 -23.99
N ILE A 88 0.85 5.52 -24.65
CA ILE A 88 1.29 5.51 -26.04
C ILE A 88 2.77 5.91 -26.04
N GLY A 89 3.63 4.98 -26.46
CA GLY A 89 5.06 5.21 -26.63
C GLY A 89 5.42 5.38 -28.10
N HIS A 90 6.57 6.01 -28.34
CA HIS A 90 7.22 6.04 -29.65
C HIS A 90 8.47 5.20 -29.59
N GLU A 91 8.64 4.29 -30.55
CA GLU A 91 9.92 3.62 -30.77
C GLU A 91 10.83 4.56 -31.57
N PRO A 92 12.09 4.76 -31.16
CA PRO A 92 13.02 5.57 -31.94
C PRO A 92 13.28 4.90 -33.31
N GLU A 93 13.46 5.73 -34.34
CA GLU A 93 13.93 5.25 -35.64
C GLU A 93 15.39 4.75 -35.48
N HIS A 94 15.66 3.53 -35.94
CA HIS A 94 16.96 2.87 -35.84
C HIS A 94 17.92 3.31 -36.94
#